data_AF-A0A6M0FU43-F1
#
_entry.id   AF-A0A6M0FU43-F1
#
_cell.length_a   1.000
_cell.length_b   1.000
_cell.length_c   1.000
_cell.angle_alpha   90.00
_cell.angle_beta   90.00
_cell.angle_gamma   90.00
#
_symmetry.space_group_name_H-M   'P 1'
#
loop_
_entity.id
_entity.type
_entity.pdbx_description
1 polymer ?
#
loop_
_entity_poly.entity_id
_entity_poly.type
_entity_poly.pdbx_seq_one_letter_code
_entity_poly.pdbx_strand_id
1 'polypeptide(L)'
;MRTQDSLWQGCFGYWQNLFIQQNLFSLGYTAWNGYLNTGKGIVVCNVVDTISSKINWEVDRVTFHQEFIPQGQVEAYLQALELQLEAVTALLKAITTYDPNQAIVLLIIGNDVVDINFFYLQNMPITPPQCYQQVCKTWEEFQPAVGAS
;
A
#
# COMPACT_ATOMS: atom_id res chain seq x y z
N MET A 1 -9.44 -10.89 -24.74
CA MET A 1 -8.01 -10.60 -24.51
C MET A 1 -7.79 -10.52 -23.01
N ARG A 2 -7.10 -11.50 -22.42
CA ARG A 2 -6.59 -11.41 -21.05
C ARG A 2 -5.29 -10.60 -21.14
N THR A 3 -5.28 -9.37 -20.63
CA THR A 3 -4.05 -8.63 -20.45
C THR A 3 -3.26 -9.30 -19.33
N GLN A 4 -2.13 -9.89 -19.72
CA GLN A 4 -1.03 -10.27 -18.85
C GLN A 4 -0.41 -9.01 -18.22
N ASP A 5 0.38 -9.23 -17.17
CA ASP A 5 1.25 -8.28 -16.46
C ASP A 5 0.77 -7.80 -15.07
N SER A 6 0.52 -8.77 -14.19
CA SER A 6 0.78 -8.62 -12.75
C SER A 6 1.90 -9.59 -12.38
N LEU A 7 3.15 -9.15 -12.54
CA LEU A 7 4.31 -10.04 -12.55
C LEU A 7 4.66 -10.71 -11.22
N TRP A 8 4.01 -10.36 -10.10
CA TRP A 8 4.20 -11.06 -8.82
C TRP A 8 2.92 -11.01 -8.00
N GLN A 9 1.96 -11.88 -8.34
CA GLN A 9 0.92 -12.30 -7.41
C GLN A 9 1.50 -13.46 -6.59
N GLY A 10 2.16 -13.10 -5.48
CA GLY A 10 2.53 -14.04 -4.42
C GLY A 10 1.29 -14.75 -3.87
N CYS A 11 1.46 -15.98 -3.42
CA CYS A 11 0.40 -16.97 -3.24
C CYS A 11 -0.74 -16.57 -2.28
N PHE A 12 -1.96 -16.54 -2.83
CA PHE A 12 -3.26 -16.86 -2.22
C PHE A 12 -3.60 -16.32 -0.81
N GLY A 13 -4.37 -15.23 -0.79
CA GLY A 13 -5.46 -15.02 0.17
C GLY A 13 -6.52 -14.06 -0.39
N TYR A 14 -7.80 -14.35 -0.17
CA TYR A 14 -8.90 -13.43 -0.52
C TYR A 14 -8.87 -12.16 0.33
N TRP A 15 -8.23 -12.25 1.51
CA TRP A 15 -8.25 -11.22 2.53
C TRP A 15 -7.37 -10.02 2.19
N GLN A 16 -6.23 -10.20 1.51
CA GLN A 16 -5.35 -9.09 1.11
C GLN A 16 -6.09 -8.13 0.17
N ASN A 17 -6.83 -8.67 -0.80
CA ASN A 17 -7.62 -7.84 -1.72
C ASN A 17 -8.69 -7.04 -0.97
N LEU A 18 -9.37 -7.66 0.00
CA LEU A 18 -10.36 -6.98 0.82
C LEU A 18 -9.75 -5.94 1.76
N PHE A 19 -8.59 -6.24 2.35
CA PHE A 19 -7.80 -5.30 3.15
C PHE A 19 -7.41 -4.07 2.32
N ILE A 20 -6.89 -4.28 1.09
CA ILE A 20 -6.52 -3.20 0.18
C ILE A 20 -7.75 -2.35 -0.19
N GLN A 21 -8.87 -2.99 -0.53
CA GLN A 21 -10.11 -2.27 -0.86
C GLN A 21 -10.61 -1.42 0.30
N GLN A 22 -10.62 -1.98 1.51
CA GLN A 22 -11.08 -1.29 2.71
C GLN A 22 -10.18 -0.10 3.09
N ASN A 23 -8.87 -0.20 2.82
CA ASN A 23 -7.88 0.80 3.25
C ASN A 23 -7.31 1.64 2.10
N LEU A 24 -7.94 1.58 0.92
CA LEU A 24 -7.42 2.15 -0.32
C LEU A 24 -7.00 3.62 -0.22
N PHE A 25 -7.82 4.44 0.43
CA PHE A 25 -7.55 5.86 0.62
C PHE A 25 -6.32 6.11 1.50
N SER A 26 -6.19 5.35 2.59
CA SER A 26 -5.06 5.44 3.51
C SER A 26 -3.75 5.03 2.83
N LEU A 27 -3.79 3.94 2.07
CA LEU A 27 -2.65 3.44 1.29
C LEU A 27 -2.25 4.44 0.20
N GLY A 28 -3.22 4.97 -0.54
CA GLY A 28 -3.01 5.97 -1.59
C GLY A 28 -2.46 7.28 -1.04
N TYR A 29 -2.99 7.76 0.09
CA TYR A 29 -2.48 8.95 0.78
C TYR A 29 -1.02 8.76 1.20
N THR A 30 -0.71 7.63 1.86
CA THR A 30 0.65 7.34 2.34
C THR A 30 1.65 7.23 1.20
N ALA A 31 1.27 6.55 0.12
CA ALA A 31 2.08 6.43 -1.09
C ALA A 31 2.38 7.80 -1.72
N TRP A 32 1.34 8.62 -1.90
CA TRP A 32 1.49 9.91 -2.55
C TRP A 32 2.24 10.91 -1.68
N ASN A 33 1.93 10.97 -0.39
CA ASN A 33 2.64 11.84 0.55
C ASN A 33 4.13 11.45 0.65
N GLY A 34 4.44 10.15 0.76
CA GLY A 34 5.82 9.67 0.74
C GLY A 34 6.54 10.03 -0.56
N TYR A 35 5.86 9.87 -1.70
CA TYR A 35 6.38 10.25 -3.01
C TYR A 35 6.71 11.74 -3.12
N LEU A 36 5.81 12.62 -2.68
CA LEU A 36 6.03 14.07 -2.71
C LEU A 36 7.24 14.49 -1.87
N ASN A 37 7.51 13.81 -0.76
CA ASN A 37 8.58 14.18 0.17
C ASN A 37 9.94 13.53 -0.18
N THR A 38 9.94 12.32 -0.72
CA THR A 38 11.16 11.51 -0.83
C THR A 38 11.38 10.83 -2.18
N GLY A 39 10.46 11.02 -3.14
CA GLY A 39 10.50 10.37 -4.44
C GLY A 39 9.97 8.94 -4.40
N LYS A 40 10.37 8.10 -5.37
CA LYS A 40 9.83 6.73 -5.48
C LYS A 40 10.15 5.90 -4.23
N GLY A 41 9.31 4.91 -3.96
CA GLY A 41 9.44 4.04 -2.80
C GLY A 41 8.31 3.01 -2.75
N ILE A 42 8.12 2.43 -1.57
CA ILE A 42 7.06 1.45 -1.32
C ILE A 42 6.25 1.85 -0.10
N VAL A 43 4.99 1.44 -0.09
CA VAL A 43 4.20 1.42 1.14
C VAL A 43 4.36 0.04 1.76
N VAL A 44 4.68 -0.02 3.04
CA VAL A 44 4.68 -1.25 3.82
C VAL A 44 3.53 -1.21 4.80
N CYS A 45 2.80 -2.32 4.90
CA CYS A 45 1.69 -2.52 5.83
C CYS A 45 1.97 -3.76 6.66
N ASN A 46 2.12 -3.58 7.98
CA ASN A 46 2.26 -4.67 8.92
C ASN A 46 0.93 -4.86 9.67
N VAL A 47 0.23 -5.93 9.34
CA VAL A 47 -1.05 -6.33 9.90
C VAL A 47 -0.80 -6.99 11.24
N VAL A 48 -1.24 -6.33 12.32
CA VAL A 48 -0.98 -6.75 13.70
C VAL A 48 -1.92 -7.87 14.12
N ASP A 49 -3.18 -7.80 13.72
CA ASP A 49 -4.16 -8.80 14.13
C ASP A 49 -4.01 -10.08 13.29
N THR A 50 -4.21 -11.23 13.95
CA THR A 50 -4.32 -12.51 13.24
C THR A 50 -5.58 -12.52 12.39
N ILE A 51 -5.43 -12.65 11.07
CA ILE A 51 -6.56 -12.68 10.15
C ILE A 51 -7.27 -14.03 10.23
N SER A 52 -8.44 -14.04 10.87
CA SER A 52 -9.34 -15.19 10.90
C SER A 52 -10.04 -15.39 9.55
N SER A 53 -10.26 -16.63 9.14
CA SER A 53 -11.04 -16.97 7.94
C SER A 53 -12.52 -16.58 8.02
N LYS A 54 -12.99 -16.13 9.20
CA LYS A 54 -14.36 -15.70 9.46
C LYS A 54 -14.55 -14.18 9.56
N ILE A 55 -13.50 -13.40 9.33
CA ILE A 55 -13.57 -11.94 9.41
C ILE A 55 -14.58 -11.41 8.39
N ASN A 56 -15.45 -10.49 8.82
CA ASN A 56 -16.38 -9.78 7.95
C ASN A 56 -15.78 -8.43 7.55
N TRP A 57 -15.12 -8.38 6.39
CA TRP A 57 -14.44 -7.18 5.88
C TRP A 57 -15.36 -5.97 5.60
N GLU A 58 -16.68 -6.12 5.64
CA GLU A 58 -17.59 -4.97 5.54
C GLU A 58 -17.61 -4.15 6.84
N VAL A 59 -17.50 -4.84 7.98
CA VAL A 59 -17.70 -4.26 9.32
C VAL A 59 -16.42 -4.30 10.15
N ASP A 60 -15.72 -5.42 10.11
CA ASP A 60 -14.52 -5.64 10.89
C ASP A 60 -13.37 -4.82 10.29
N ARG A 61 -12.67 -4.12 11.18
CA ARG A 61 -11.44 -3.39 10.86
C ARG A 61 -10.28 -4.14 11.50
N VAL A 62 -9.21 -4.25 10.73
CA VAL A 62 -7.97 -4.87 11.20
C VAL A 62 -6.99 -3.76 11.58
N THR A 63 -6.30 -3.95 12.69
CA THR A 63 -5.21 -3.09 13.13
C THR A 63 -3.97 -3.36 12.29
N PHE A 64 -3.39 -2.32 11.71
CA PHE A 64 -2.15 -2.40 10.96
C PHE A 64 -1.32 -1.13 11.15
N HIS A 65 -0.01 -1.29 11.02
CA HIS A 65 0.93 -0.18 10.88
C HIS A 65 1.24 0.02 9.40
N GLN A 66 1.25 1.27 8.95
CA GLN A 66 1.65 1.61 7.59
C GLN A 66 2.80 2.61 7.60
N GLU A 67 3.75 2.43 6.69
CA GLU A 67 4.87 3.34 6.50
C GLU A 67 5.26 3.43 5.03
N PHE A 68 5.86 4.56 4.64
CA PHE A 68 6.46 4.72 3.33
C PHE A 68 7.97 4.57 3.45
N ILE A 69 8.55 3.63 2.71
CA ILE A 69 9.99 3.41 2.64
C ILE A 69 10.52 3.99 1.32
N PRO A 70 11.38 5.03 1.37
CA PRO A 70 11.97 5.61 0.18
C PRO A 70 12.86 4.61 -0.57
N GLN A 71 12.92 4.69 -1.89
CA GLN A 71 13.66 3.76 -2.76
C GLN A 71 15.09 3.49 -2.27
N GLY A 72 15.80 4.52 -1.80
CA GLY A 72 17.18 4.39 -1.30
C GLY A 72 17.33 3.56 -0.02
N GLN A 73 16.24 3.26 0.68
CA GLN A 73 16.22 2.48 1.92
C GLN A 73 15.57 1.09 1.74
N VAL A 74 14.90 0.86 0.61
CA VAL A 74 14.11 -0.35 0.39
C VAL A 74 14.97 -1.61 0.42
N GLU A 75 16.15 -1.61 -0.21
CA GLU A 75 17.01 -2.80 -0.24
C GLU A 75 17.39 -3.27 1.17
N ALA A 76 17.85 -2.34 2.02
CA ALA A 76 18.20 -2.63 3.41
C ALA A 76 16.98 -3.12 4.21
N TYR A 77 15.81 -2.51 3.98
CA TYR A 77 14.57 -2.91 4.61
C TYR A 77 14.18 -4.36 4.27
N LEU A 78 14.23 -4.73 2.99
CA LEU A 78 13.86 -6.08 2.54
C LEU A 78 14.87 -7.14 2.98
N GLN A 79 16.16 -6.79 3.04
CA GLN A 79 17.19 -7.67 3.58
C GLN A 79 16.95 -7.98 5.05
N ALA A 80 16.50 -7.00 5.83
CA ALA A 80 16.12 -7.20 7.24
C ALA A 80 14.88 -8.10 7.41
N LEU A 81 14.05 -8.22 6.37
CA LEU A 81 12.92 -9.15 6.31
C LEU A 81 13.31 -10.55 5.81
N GLU A 82 14.60 -10.80 5.57
CA GLU A 82 15.15 -12.09 5.10
C GLU A 82 14.49 -12.61 3.81
N LEU A 83 14.06 -11.69 2.93
CA LEU A 83 13.44 -12.05 1.67
C LEU A 83 14.46 -12.63 0.68
N GLN A 84 13.99 -13.56 -0.16
CA GLN A 84 14.81 -14.16 -1.21
C GLN A 84 15.35 -13.08 -2.17
N LEU A 85 16.62 -13.23 -2.57
CA LEU A 85 17.33 -12.25 -3.39
C LEU A 85 16.60 -11.96 -4.72
N GLU A 86 15.96 -12.96 -5.30
CA GLU A 86 15.16 -12.85 -6.51
C GLU A 86 13.94 -11.93 -6.30
N ALA A 87 13.25 -12.07 -5.17
CA ALA A 87 12.11 -11.24 -4.80
C ALA A 87 12.54 -9.79 -4.51
N VAL A 88 13.66 -9.60 -3.82
CA VAL A 88 14.28 -8.29 -3.57
C VAL A 88 14.61 -7.61 -4.90
N THR A 89 15.28 -8.32 -5.81
CA THR A 89 15.69 -7.80 -7.12
C THR A 89 14.47 -7.42 -7.97
N ALA A 90 13.44 -8.26 -7.98
CA ALA A 90 12.19 -8.00 -8.69
C ALA A 90 11.48 -6.76 -8.15
N LEU A 91 11.43 -6.58 -6.83
CA LEU A 91 10.80 -5.43 -6.20
C LEU A 91 11.56 -4.14 -6.43
N LEU A 92 12.90 -4.16 -6.30
CA LEU A 92 13.74 -3.01 -6.64
C LEU A 92 13.55 -2.58 -8.10
N LYS A 93 13.47 -3.54 -9.03
CA LYS A 93 13.17 -3.24 -10.44
C LYS A 93 11.79 -2.59 -10.59
N ALA A 94 10.76 -3.15 -9.97
CA ALA A 94 9.41 -2.59 -10.05
C ALA A 94 9.33 -1.15 -9.50
N ILE A 95 10.05 -0.85 -8.40
CA ILE A 95 10.14 0.51 -7.84
C ILE A 95 10.78 1.48 -8.84
N THR A 96 11.80 1.04 -9.58
CA THR A 96 12.42 1.91 -10.59
C THR A 96 11.46 2.22 -11.74
N THR A 97 10.58 1.28 -12.11
CA THR A 97 9.78 1.37 -13.34
C THR A 97 8.34 1.85 -13.16
N TYR A 98 7.75 1.78 -11.95
CA TYR A 98 6.36 2.21 -11.78
C TYR A 98 6.18 3.73 -11.95
N ASP A 99 4.99 4.14 -12.37
CA ASP A 99 4.54 5.53 -12.39
C ASP A 99 3.75 5.82 -11.10
N PRO A 100 4.24 6.69 -10.19
CA PRO A 100 3.56 7.05 -8.94
C PRO A 100 2.20 7.72 -9.12
N ASN A 101 1.90 8.28 -10.31
CA ASN A 101 0.57 8.79 -10.62
C ASN A 101 -0.43 7.67 -10.93
N GLN A 102 0.09 6.50 -11.30
CA GLN A 102 -0.66 5.39 -11.89
C GLN A 102 -0.45 4.04 -11.18
N ALA A 103 0.30 3.98 -10.08
CA ALA A 103 0.58 2.73 -9.37
C ALA A 103 1.09 2.98 -7.95
N ILE A 104 0.88 1.98 -7.10
CA ILE A 104 1.49 1.88 -5.76
C ILE A 104 2.21 0.54 -5.69
N VAL A 105 3.44 0.54 -5.18
CA VAL A 105 4.12 -0.69 -4.77
C VAL A 105 3.83 -0.91 -3.29
N LEU A 106 3.20 -2.05 -2.96
CA LEU A 106 2.73 -2.36 -1.62
C LEU A 106 3.39 -3.65 -1.10
N LEU A 107 3.82 -3.63 0.14
CA LEU A 107 4.26 -4.80 0.88
C LEU A 107 3.29 -5.02 2.03
N ILE A 108 2.65 -6.19 2.10
CA ILE A 108 1.74 -6.54 3.20
C ILE A 108 2.37 -7.67 3.99
N ILE A 109 2.57 -7.46 5.29
CA ILE A 109 3.08 -8.46 6.23
C ILE A 109 1.92 -8.80 7.15
N GLY A 110 1.57 -10.08 7.28
CA GLY A 110 0.47 -10.50 8.15
C GLY A 110 0.46 -12.01 8.37
N ASN A 111 -0.01 -12.45 9.54
CA ASN A 111 0.00 -13.86 9.96
C ASN A 111 1.39 -14.53 9.86
N ASP A 112 2.45 -13.82 10.24
CA ASP A 112 3.86 -14.26 10.13
C ASP A 112 4.30 -14.60 8.69
N VAL A 113 3.54 -14.17 7.68
CA VAL A 113 3.84 -14.32 6.27
C VAL A 113 4.06 -12.93 5.65
N VAL A 114 5.21 -12.76 5.00
CA VAL A 114 5.50 -11.58 4.18
C VAL A 114 4.93 -11.80 2.79
N ASP A 115 4.01 -10.93 2.38
CA ASP A 115 3.36 -10.98 1.06
C ASP A 115 3.61 -9.67 0.28
N ILE A 116 4.36 -9.81 -0.80
CA ILE A 116 4.74 -8.70 -1.67
C ILE A 116 3.65 -8.51 -2.74
N ASN A 117 2.94 -7.39 -2.70
CA ASN A 117 1.80 -7.13 -3.58
C ASN A 117 2.03 -5.90 -4.47
N PHE A 118 2.21 -6.13 -5.78
CA PHE A 118 2.29 -5.03 -6.73
C PHE A 118 0.89 -4.61 -7.17
N PHE A 119 0.49 -3.38 -6.82
CA PHE A 119 -0.79 -2.85 -7.23
C PHE A 119 -0.64 -1.89 -8.41
N TYR A 120 -0.77 -2.45 -9.61
CA TYR A 120 -0.90 -1.66 -10.83
C TYR A 120 -2.34 -1.14 -10.93
N LEU A 121 -2.56 0.18 -11.07
CA LEU A 121 -3.90 0.80 -11.07
C LEU A 121 -4.79 0.43 -12.28
N GLN A 122 -4.59 -0.70 -12.96
CA GLN A 122 -5.55 -1.06 -14.02
C GLN A 122 -6.98 -1.27 -13.48
N ASN A 123 -7.16 -1.46 -12.16
CA ASN A 123 -8.46 -1.68 -11.52
C ASN A 123 -8.75 -0.79 -10.29
N MET A 124 -7.93 0.23 -9.99
CA MET A 124 -8.25 1.12 -8.87
C MET A 124 -9.26 2.17 -9.32
N PRO A 125 -10.38 2.38 -8.61
CA PRO A 125 -11.36 3.38 -8.99
C PRO A 125 -10.84 4.82 -8.84
N ILE A 126 -9.75 5.03 -8.08
CA ILE A 126 -9.21 6.33 -7.68
C ILE A 126 -7.68 6.24 -7.67
N THR A 127 -6.99 7.25 -8.22
CA THR A 127 -5.52 7.29 -8.29
C THR A 127 -4.88 7.80 -6.99
N PRO A 128 -3.58 7.54 -6.72
CA PRO A 128 -2.91 8.02 -5.50
C PRO A 128 -3.03 9.54 -5.28
N PRO A 129 -2.85 10.41 -6.29
CA PRO A 129 -3.11 11.85 -6.14
C PRO A 129 -4.56 12.16 -5.71
N GLN A 130 -5.54 11.43 -6.25
CA GLN A 130 -6.95 11.62 -5.91
C GLN A 130 -7.25 11.12 -4.49
N CYS A 131 -6.64 10.02 -4.04
CA CYS A 131 -6.72 9.57 -2.65
C CYS A 131 -6.19 10.65 -1.70
N TYR A 132 -5.03 11.22 -2.01
CA TYR A 132 -4.44 12.31 -1.22
C TYR A 132 -5.38 13.52 -1.14
N GLN A 133 -5.89 13.99 -2.28
CA GLN A 133 -6.84 15.11 -2.32
C GLN A 133 -8.10 14.84 -1.52
N GLN A 134 -8.65 13.63 -1.59
CA GLN A 134 -9.85 13.26 -0.85
C GLN A 134 -9.61 13.30 0.66
N VAL A 135 -8.51 12.71 1.13
CA VAL A 135 -8.15 12.73 2.55
C VAL A 135 -7.90 14.15 3.04
N CYS A 136 -7.18 14.98 2.28
CA CYS A 136 -6.96 16.38 2.65
C CYS A 136 -8.27 17.18 2.75
N LYS A 137 -9.19 17.02 1.79
CA LYS A 137 -10.50 17.69 1.83
C LYS A 137 -11.33 17.26 3.03
N THR A 138 -11.42 15.94 3.28
CA THR A 138 -12.12 15.42 4.45
C THR A 138 -11.47 15.93 5.74
N TRP A 139 -10.15 15.99 5.82
CA TRP A 139 -9.45 16.55 6.98
C TRP A 139 -9.81 18.02 7.21
N GLU A 140 -9.88 18.84 6.15
CA GLU A 140 -10.32 20.24 6.21
C GLU A 140 -11.76 20.38 6.73
N GLU A 141 -12.69 19.49 6.31
CA GLU A 141 -14.09 19.49 6.76
C GLU A 141 -14.26 19.18 8.26
N PHE A 142 -13.32 18.41 8.85
CA PHE A 142 -13.35 18.03 10.25
C PHE A 142 -12.43 18.87 11.15
N GLN A 143 -11.76 19.89 10.61
CA GLN A 143 -11.09 20.85 11.47
C GLN A 143 -12.14 21.67 12.22
N PRO A 144 -12.08 21.74 13.57
CA PRO A 144 -12.95 22.64 14.31
C PRO A 144 -12.70 24.05 13.77
N ALA A 145 -13.74 24.71 13.28
CA ALA A 145 -13.65 26.09 12.82
C ALA A 145 -13.01 26.90 13.96
N VAL A 146 -11.76 27.34 13.74
CA VAL A 146 -11.10 28.23 14.69
C VAL A 146 -12.00 29.46 14.77
N GLY A 147 -12.58 29.65 15.96
CA GLY A 147 -13.70 30.54 16.18
C GLY A 147 -13.48 31.90 15.54
N ALA A 148 -14.47 32.34 14.77
CA ALA A 148 -14.61 33.74 14.42
C ALA A 148 -14.77 34.54 15.73
N SER A 149 -13.69 35.21 16.12
CA SER A 149 -13.66 36.24 17.16
C SER A 149 -14.37 37.51 16.70
#